data_AF-A0A9P6MD39-F1
#
_entry.id   AF-A0A9P6MD39-F1
#
_cell.length_a   1.000
_cell.length_b   1.000
_cell.length_c   1.000
_cell.angle_alpha   90.00
_cell.angle_beta   90.00
_cell.angle_gamma   90.00
#
_symmetry.space_group_name_H-M   'P 1'
#
loop_
_entity.id
_entity.type
_entity.pdbx_description
1 polymer ?
#
loop_
_entity_poly.entity_id
_entity_poly.type
_entity_poly.pdbx_seq_one_letter_code
_entity_poly.pdbx_strand_id
1 'polypeptide(L)'
;MTTPNISVTNVRTDHPYATLVPGDYLTARWDTSGDTAWDSCYAAVRSFEDPNAIFTDVYPHPQCGSGEATFELPKEPKDSMLQYNGSMFMVRINTPYGTFSDSDPF
;
A
#
# COMPACT_ATOMS: atom_id res chain seq x y z
N MET A 1 -17.81 -2.23 23.48
CA MET A 1 -17.23 -3.08 22.42
C MET A 1 -15.75 -2.73 22.37
N THR A 2 -14.87 -3.69 22.58
CA THR A 2 -13.43 -3.49 22.36
C THR A 2 -13.19 -3.48 20.87
N THR A 3 -12.58 -2.42 20.34
CA THR A 3 -12.17 -2.35 18.94
C THR A 3 -11.31 -3.58 18.62
N PRO A 4 -11.59 -4.34 17.55
CA PRO A 4 -10.71 -5.44 17.14
C PRO A 4 -9.30 -4.92 16.94
N ASN A 5 -8.32 -5.54 17.59
CA ASN A 5 -6.91 -5.20 17.40
C ASN A 5 -6.41 -5.87 16.11
N ILE A 6 -6.79 -5.33 14.96
CA ILE A 6 -6.20 -5.71 13.68
C ILE A 6 -4.88 -4.97 13.52
N SER A 7 -3.81 -5.71 13.25
CA SER A 7 -2.50 -5.16 12.91
C SER A 7 -1.99 -5.80 11.63
N VAL A 8 -1.73 -4.97 10.61
CA VAL A 8 -1.03 -5.39 9.40
C VAL A 8 0.47 -5.32 9.67
N THR A 9 1.21 -6.29 9.14
CA THR A 9 2.66 -6.43 9.31
C THR A 9 3.26 -6.98 8.02
N ASN A 10 4.59 -7.00 7.93
CA ASN A 10 5.29 -7.74 6.89
C ASN A 10 4.89 -7.35 5.45
N VAL A 11 4.63 -6.06 5.22
CA VAL A 11 4.30 -5.57 3.88
C VAL A 11 5.56 -5.67 3.01
N ARG A 12 5.48 -6.40 1.91
CA ARG A 12 6.60 -6.68 1.00
C ARG A 12 6.16 -6.48 -0.43
N THR A 13 7.04 -5.91 -1.25
CA THR A 13 6.84 -5.80 -2.70
C THR A 13 7.68 -6.85 -3.41
N ASP A 14 7.31 -7.17 -4.65
CA ASP A 14 8.09 -8.06 -5.53
C ASP A 14 9.33 -7.37 -6.15
N HIS A 15 9.41 -6.04 -6.05
CA HIS A 15 10.52 -5.22 -6.55
C HIS A 15 11.10 -4.27 -5.47
N PRO A 16 11.63 -4.77 -4.34
CA PRO A 16 12.22 -3.90 -3.33
C PRO A 16 13.43 -3.14 -3.91
N TYR A 17 13.50 -1.82 -3.66
CA TYR A 17 14.57 -0.92 -4.13
C TYR A 17 14.73 -0.77 -5.65
N ALA A 18 13.72 -1.14 -6.44
CA ALA A 18 13.78 -1.01 -7.89
C ALA A 18 13.16 0.30 -8.36
N THR A 19 13.83 0.99 -9.29
CA THR A 19 13.22 2.12 -10.01
C THR A 19 12.14 1.61 -10.96
N LEU A 20 10.89 1.96 -10.67
CA LEU A 20 9.73 1.62 -11.50
C LEU A 20 9.29 2.83 -12.33
N VAL A 21 8.77 2.56 -13.54
CA VAL A 21 8.31 3.57 -14.49
C VAL A 21 6.81 3.42 -14.79
N PRO A 22 6.15 4.44 -15.36
CA PRO A 22 4.78 4.31 -15.81
C PRO A 22 4.52 3.08 -16.69
N GLY A 23 3.49 2.31 -16.35
CA GLY A 23 3.10 1.07 -17.03
C GLY A 23 3.67 -0.20 -16.39
N ASP A 24 4.61 -0.08 -15.44
CA ASP A 24 5.05 -1.22 -14.65
C ASP A 24 3.96 -1.68 -13.68
N TYR A 25 4.04 -2.95 -13.31
CA TYR A 25 3.19 -3.56 -12.30
C TYR A 25 4.01 -3.89 -11.06
N LEU A 26 3.41 -3.62 -9.90
CA LEU A 26 3.97 -3.89 -8.58
C LEU A 26 3.00 -4.78 -7.81
N THR A 27 3.46 -5.90 -7.28
CA THR A 27 2.64 -6.73 -6.37
C THR A 27 3.12 -6.56 -4.95
N ALA A 28 2.22 -6.15 -4.05
CA ALA A 28 2.46 -6.10 -2.62
C ALA A 28 1.77 -7.27 -1.91
N ARG A 29 2.42 -7.83 -0.89
CA ARG A 29 1.92 -8.88 0.00
C ARG A 29 2.04 -8.42 1.44
N TRP A 30 1.12 -8.82 2.30
CA TRP A 30 1.17 -8.49 3.73
C TRP A 30 0.61 -9.61 4.59
N ASP A 31 1.03 -9.62 5.85
CA ASP A 31 0.47 -10.47 6.89
C ASP A 31 -0.43 -9.63 7.80
N THR A 32 -1.50 -10.22 8.31
CA THR A 32 -2.33 -9.58 9.32
C THR A 32 -2.41 -10.42 10.58
N SER A 33 -2.46 -9.76 11.73
CA SER A 33 -2.73 -10.36 13.04
C SER A 33 -3.99 -9.73 13.67
N GLY A 34 -4.70 -10.50 14.50
CA GLY A 34 -5.98 -10.10 15.08
C GLY A 34 -7.19 -10.72 14.38
N ASP A 35 -8.39 -10.42 14.88
CA ASP A 35 -9.64 -10.86 14.25
C ASP A 35 -9.95 -9.98 13.04
N THR A 36 -9.47 -10.41 11.88
CA THR A 36 -9.65 -9.74 10.59
C THR A 36 -10.99 -10.08 10.00
N ALA A 37 -12.08 -9.76 10.70
CA ALA A 37 -13.44 -9.91 10.18
C ALA A 37 -13.59 -9.30 8.76
N TRP A 38 -14.81 -9.29 8.21
CA TRP A 38 -15.16 -8.73 6.88
C TRP A 38 -14.84 -7.22 6.66
N ASP A 39 -13.97 -6.65 7.49
CA ASP A 39 -13.33 -5.35 7.41
C ASP A 39 -12.45 -5.22 6.15
N SER A 40 -12.59 -4.10 5.44
CA SER A 40 -11.78 -3.80 4.25
C SER A 40 -10.52 -3.02 4.61
N CYS A 41 -9.39 -3.40 4.03
CA CYS A 41 -8.14 -2.66 4.13
C CYS A 41 -7.94 -1.78 2.89
N TYR A 42 -7.21 -0.68 3.08
CA TYR A 42 -6.85 0.22 2.00
C TYR A 42 -5.37 0.13 1.67
N ALA A 43 -5.07 -0.30 0.45
CA ALA A 43 -3.72 -0.49 -0.05
C ALA A 43 -3.41 0.58 -1.11
N ALA A 44 -2.29 1.29 -0.94
CA ALA A 44 -1.89 2.37 -1.83
C ALA A 44 -0.37 2.45 -1.98
N VAL A 45 0.08 2.80 -3.18
CA VAL A 45 1.44 3.27 -3.42
C VAL A 45 1.50 4.74 -3.05
N ARG A 46 2.48 5.12 -2.24
CA ARG A 46 2.65 6.46 -1.69
C ARG A 46 4.08 6.94 -1.89
N SER A 47 4.27 8.24 -1.91
CA SER A 47 5.61 8.83 -1.84
C SER A 47 6.24 8.49 -0.49
N PHE A 48 7.52 8.14 -0.50
CA PHE A 48 8.29 7.98 0.73
C PHE A 48 8.58 9.34 1.40
N GLU A 49 8.73 10.40 0.60
CA GLU A 49 9.00 11.76 1.09
C GLU A 49 7.76 12.44 1.67
N ASP A 50 6.59 12.20 1.07
CA ASP A 50 5.28 12.60 1.59
C ASP A 50 4.34 11.38 1.67
N PRO A 51 4.32 10.68 2.82
CA PRO A 51 3.46 9.50 3.03
C PRO A 51 1.97 9.77 2.89
N ASN A 52 1.51 11.02 2.88
CA ASN A 52 0.10 11.33 2.68
C ASN A 52 -0.27 11.39 1.19
N ALA A 53 0.69 11.68 0.33
CA ALA A 53 0.50 11.77 -1.10
C ALA A 53 0.33 10.37 -1.71
N ILE A 54 -0.80 10.16 -2.39
CA ILE A 54 -1.14 8.88 -3.01
C ILE A 54 -0.73 8.91 -4.47
N PHE A 55 0.10 7.94 -4.84
CA PHE A 55 0.54 7.76 -6.22
C PHE A 55 -0.52 6.99 -7.02
N THR A 56 -0.90 5.81 -6.52
CA THR A 56 -1.97 4.97 -7.05
C THR A 56 -2.53 4.10 -5.92
N ASP A 57 -3.75 3.60 -6.09
CA ASP A 57 -4.39 2.74 -5.11
C ASP A 57 -5.23 1.65 -5.75
N VAL A 58 -5.49 0.61 -4.96
CA VAL A 58 -6.45 -0.44 -5.29
C VAL A 58 -7.54 -0.41 -4.22
N TYR A 59 -8.69 0.15 -4.59
CA TYR A 59 -9.84 0.29 -3.72
C TYR A 59 -10.97 -0.66 -4.13
N PRO A 60 -11.61 -1.39 -3.18
CA PRO A 60 -11.12 -1.86 -1.88
C PRO A 60 -10.56 -3.28 -1.98
N HIS A 61 -9.49 -3.61 -1.26
CA HIS A 61 -9.17 -5.01 -1.00
C HIS A 61 -10.25 -5.55 -0.04
N PRO A 62 -11.05 -6.55 -0.44
CA PRO A 62 -12.34 -6.85 0.20
C PRO A 62 -12.22 -7.37 1.63
N GLN A 63 -11.03 -7.75 2.09
CA GLN A 63 -10.77 -8.23 3.44
C GLN A 63 -9.39 -7.78 3.94
N CYS A 64 -9.31 -7.37 5.21
CA CYS A 64 -8.08 -7.04 5.92
C CYS A 64 -7.23 -8.27 6.31
N GLY A 65 -7.60 -9.48 5.87
CA GLY A 65 -6.76 -10.66 6.06
C GLY A 65 -5.39 -10.53 5.37
N SER A 66 -4.47 -11.44 5.69
CA SER A 66 -3.24 -11.59 4.91
C SER A 66 -3.60 -11.75 3.43
N GLY A 67 -2.91 -11.03 2.56
CA GLY A 67 -3.34 -10.90 1.18
C GLY A 67 -2.27 -10.34 0.26
N GLU A 68 -2.67 -10.15 -0.99
CA GLU A 68 -1.85 -9.51 -2.00
C GLU A 68 -2.67 -8.56 -2.87
N ALA A 69 -2.02 -7.52 -3.38
CA ALA A 69 -2.61 -6.57 -4.30
C ALA A 69 -1.60 -6.20 -5.39
N THR A 70 -2.08 -6.04 -6.62
CA THR A 70 -1.26 -5.61 -7.75
C THR A 70 -1.66 -4.20 -8.16
N PHE A 71 -0.68 -3.33 -8.29
CA PHE A 71 -0.81 -1.93 -8.68
C PHE A 71 -0.23 -1.75 -10.07
N GLU A 72 -0.99 -1.12 -10.95
CA GLU A 72 -0.43 -0.53 -12.17
C GLU A 72 0.07 0.87 -11.83
N LEU A 73 1.32 1.17 -12.18
CA LEU A 73 1.92 2.47 -11.99
C LEU A 73 1.46 3.43 -13.10
N PRO A 74 0.57 4.40 -12.82
CA PRO A 74 -0.01 5.22 -13.85
C PRO A 74 0.99 6.25 -14.40
N LYS A 75 0.80 6.70 -15.65
CA LYS A 75 1.56 7.83 -16.20
C LYS A 75 1.34 9.11 -15.42
N GLU A 76 0.13 9.32 -14.95
CA GLU A 76 -0.26 10.46 -14.13
C GLU A 76 -0.64 9.95 -12.73
N PRO A 77 0.09 10.34 -11.67
CA PRO A 77 -0.27 9.97 -10.32
C PRO A 77 -1.62 10.55 -9.92
N LYS A 78 -2.25 9.90 -8.94
CA LYS A 78 -3.52 10.36 -8.36
C LYS A 78 -3.39 11.74 -7.72
N ASP A 79 -2.27 12.02 -7.05
CA ASP A 79 -1.87 13.38 -6.68
C ASP A 79 -0.99 13.98 -7.79
N SER A 80 -1.51 15.01 -8.46
CA SER A 80 -0.90 15.60 -9.66
C SER A 80 0.43 16.31 -9.42
N MET A 81 0.82 16.53 -8.17
CA MET A 81 2.13 17.11 -7.83
C MET A 81 3.25 16.06 -7.75
N LEU A 82 2.91 14.76 -7.71
CA LEU A 82 3.90 13.70 -7.66
C LEU A 82 4.56 13.45 -9.02
N GLN A 83 5.84 13.07 -9.00
CA GLN A 83 6.61 12.72 -10.20
C GLN A 83 7.44 11.46 -9.92
N TYR A 84 7.79 10.69 -10.96
CA TYR A 84 8.68 9.53 -10.85
C TYR A 84 10.17 9.89 -10.73
N ASN A 85 10.54 11.18 -10.70
CA ASN A 85 11.89 11.69 -10.97
C ASN A 85 12.93 11.34 -9.88
N GLY A 86 13.29 10.06 -9.77
CA GLY A 86 14.14 9.53 -8.70
C GLY A 86 13.46 9.46 -7.33
N SER A 87 12.14 9.72 -7.28
CA SER A 87 11.36 9.59 -6.05
C SER A 87 11.26 8.12 -5.64
N MET A 88 11.44 7.88 -4.34
CA MET A 88 11.22 6.57 -3.74
C MET A 88 9.76 6.45 -3.32
N PHE A 89 9.19 5.27 -3.53
CA PHE A 89 7.81 4.97 -3.18
C PHE A 89 7.75 3.83 -2.17
N MET A 90 6.61 3.70 -1.50
CA MET A 90 6.31 2.56 -0.63
C MET A 90 4.86 2.15 -0.79
N VAL A 91 4.56 0.88 -0.50
CA VAL A 91 3.17 0.44 -0.36
C VAL A 91 2.78 0.51 1.11
N ARG A 92 1.66 1.20 1.38
CA ARG A 92 1.04 1.25 2.70
C ARG A 92 -0.28 0.49 2.69
N ILE A 93 -0.45 -0.39 3.68
CA ILE A 93 -1.74 -1.02 3.98
C ILE A 93 -2.30 -0.37 5.24
N ASN A 94 -3.47 0.26 5.12
CA ASN A 94 -4.20 0.88 6.24
C ASN A 94 -5.36 -0.02 6.65
N THR A 95 -5.51 -0.23 7.95
CA THR A 95 -6.69 -0.84 8.54
C THR A 95 -7.83 0.18 8.63
N PRO A 96 -9.10 -0.26 8.74
CA PRO A 96 -10.22 0.67 8.95
C PRO A 96 -10.17 1.38 10.32
N TYR A 97 -9.28 0.96 11.21
CA TYR A 97 -9.11 1.52 12.55
C TYR A 97 -7.98 2.55 12.64
N GLY A 98 -7.38 2.93 11.50
CA GLY A 98 -6.35 3.96 11.43
C GLY A 98 -4.93 3.50 11.77
N THR A 99 -4.72 2.20 11.94
CA THR A 99 -3.37 1.61 12.00
C THR A 99 -2.87 1.27 10.59
N PHE A 100 -1.57 1.23 10.38
CA PHE A 100 -0.98 0.90 9.09
C PHE A 100 0.37 0.21 9.21
N SER A 101 0.81 -0.41 8.13
CA SER A 101 2.18 -0.87 7.93
C SER A 101 2.65 -0.53 6.52
N ASP A 102 3.94 -0.27 6.40
CA ASP A 102 4.61 0.10 5.17
C ASP A 102 5.53 -1.01 4.69
N SER A 103 5.75 -1.07 3.37
CA SER A 103 6.83 -1.85 2.78
C SER A 103 8.18 -1.14 2.90
N ASP A 104 9.25 -1.88 2.64
CA ASP A 104 10.51 -1.27 2.22
C ASP A 104 10.28 -0.40 0.97
N PRO A 105 11.09 0.65 0.77
CA PRO A 105 10.93 1.54 -0.37
C PRO A 105 11.42 0.90 -1.67
N PHE A 106 10.93 1.42 -2.79
CA PHE A 106 11.35 1.08 -4.15
C PHE A 106 11.49 2.34 -5.00
#